data_AF-A0AAX6I6J7-F1
#
_entry.id   AF-A0AAX6I6J7-F1
#
_cell.length_a   1.000
_cell.length_b   1.000
_cell.length_c   1.000
_cell.angle_alpha   90.00
_cell.angle_beta   90.00
_cell.angle_gamma   90.00
#
_symmetry.space_group_name_H-M   'P 1'
#
loop_
_entity.id
_entity.type
_entity.pdbx_description
1 polymer ?
#
loop_
_entity_poly.entity_id
_entity_poly.type
_entity_poly.pdbx_seq_one_letter_code
_entity_poly.pdbx_strand_id
1 'polypeptide(L)'
;MHVPSPMESQASGSGSPKKNIRGKTRGKAVEKMVQKTGKLQVSIPARERAPVGDNATPLVNQIGVEVRAAAPLQDVMYWDDIDDTLKKSIIQRFRDKFEIKNYDEDEVVRQTITKICQLRYKDWRSRMHAHYKKLLKDGINPRSNSYKGVSQED
;
A
#
# COMPACT_ATOMS: atom_id res chain seq x y z
N MET A 1 -1.67 -69.86 22.54
CA MET A 1 -0.60 -69.33 21.67
C MET A 1 -1.02 -67.94 21.21
N HIS A 2 -0.47 -66.89 21.83
CA HIS A 2 -0.81 -65.49 21.59
C HIS A 2 0.12 -64.95 20.50
N VAL A 3 -0.43 -64.41 19.41
CA VAL A 3 0.32 -63.71 18.34
C VAL A 3 -0.16 -62.26 18.30
N PRO A 4 0.67 -61.27 18.64
CA PRO A 4 0.28 -59.86 18.51
C PRO A 4 0.41 -59.37 17.06
N SER A 5 -0.57 -58.57 16.63
CA SER A 5 -0.61 -57.86 15.34
C SER A 5 0.48 -56.78 15.26
N PRO A 6 1.09 -56.55 14.08
CA PRO A 6 1.97 -55.41 13.88
C PRO A 6 1.17 -54.12 13.74
N MET A 7 1.45 -53.16 14.63
CA MET A 7 0.90 -51.81 14.62
C MET A 7 1.47 -51.01 13.45
N GLU A 8 0.56 -50.49 12.61
CA GLU A 8 0.83 -49.50 11.56
C GLU A 8 1.64 -48.32 12.10
N SER A 9 2.81 -48.07 11.50
CA SER A 9 3.56 -46.83 11.67
C SER A 9 3.22 -45.89 10.51
N GLN A 10 2.20 -45.06 10.70
CA GLN A 10 1.93 -43.94 9.79
C GLN A 10 3.07 -42.92 9.90
N ALA A 11 3.89 -42.85 8.85
CA ALA A 11 4.88 -41.81 8.67
C ALA A 11 4.21 -40.43 8.66
N SER A 12 4.60 -39.58 9.61
CA SER A 12 4.17 -38.19 9.72
C SER A 12 4.48 -37.42 8.44
N GLY A 13 3.43 -36.87 7.82
CA GLY A 13 3.56 -35.89 6.74
C GLY A 13 4.28 -34.64 7.26
N SER A 14 5.51 -34.43 6.78
CA SER A 14 6.26 -33.19 7.00
C SER A 14 5.61 -32.06 6.20
N GLY A 15 4.61 -31.42 6.79
CA GLY A 15 4.07 -30.16 6.29
C GLY A 15 5.07 -29.05 6.58
N SER A 16 5.71 -28.51 5.54
CA SER A 16 6.60 -27.35 5.67
C SER A 16 5.82 -26.18 6.30
N PRO A 17 6.35 -25.49 7.34
CA PRO A 17 5.64 -24.39 7.96
C PRO A 17 5.43 -23.26 6.94
N LYS A 18 4.15 -22.96 6.65
CA LYS A 18 3.78 -21.82 5.80
C LYS A 18 4.29 -20.55 6.47
N LYS A 19 5.23 -19.85 5.82
CA LYS A 19 5.73 -18.55 6.29
C LYS A 19 4.54 -17.58 6.38
N ASN A 20 4.26 -17.07 7.57
CA ASN A 20 3.31 -15.97 7.76
C ASN A 20 3.92 -14.69 7.18
N ILE A 21 3.71 -14.47 5.88
CA ILE A 21 4.13 -13.24 5.21
C ILE A 21 3.07 -12.18 5.47
N ARG A 22 3.49 -11.02 5.98
CA ARG A 22 2.60 -9.86 6.18
C ARG A 22 2.06 -9.38 4.83
N GLY A 23 0.74 -9.33 4.69
CA GLY A 23 0.06 -8.79 3.51
C GLY A 23 0.18 -7.26 3.39
N LYS A 24 -0.16 -6.73 2.22
CA LYS A 24 -0.16 -5.28 1.90
C LYS A 24 -1.12 -4.52 2.83
N THR A 25 -0.70 -3.36 3.35
CA THR A 25 -1.52 -2.52 4.23
C THR A 25 -2.79 -2.04 3.52
N ARG A 26 -3.94 -2.15 4.22
CA ARG A 26 -5.28 -1.77 3.74
C ARG A 26 -5.88 -0.54 4.46
N GLY A 27 -5.11 0.17 5.30
CA GLY A 27 -5.60 1.35 6.04
C GLY A 27 -6.40 1.07 7.32
N LYS A 28 -6.86 -0.18 7.55
CA LYS A 28 -7.67 -0.56 8.72
C LYS A 28 -7.13 -0.13 10.09
N ALA A 29 -5.81 -0.11 10.27
CA ALA A 29 -5.21 0.36 11.52
C ALA A 29 -5.41 1.87 11.71
N VAL A 30 -5.22 2.66 10.65
CA VAL A 30 -5.46 4.11 10.63
C VAL A 30 -6.93 4.40 10.89
N GLU A 31 -7.85 3.69 10.24
CA GLU A 31 -9.29 3.87 10.48
C GLU A 31 -9.67 3.65 11.94
N LYS A 32 -9.14 2.58 12.57
CA LYS A 32 -9.37 2.31 13.99
C LYS A 32 -8.78 3.39 14.90
N MET A 33 -7.62 3.95 14.56
CA MET A 33 -7.03 5.04 15.34
C MET A 33 -7.88 6.31 15.21
N VAL A 34 -8.29 6.67 13.99
CA VAL A 34 -9.13 7.85 13.74
C VAL A 34 -10.49 7.76 14.45
N GLN A 35 -11.11 6.58 14.48
CA GLN A 35 -12.36 6.36 15.21
C GLN A 35 -12.22 6.55 16.74
N LYS A 36 -11.04 6.29 17.30
CA LYS A 36 -10.79 6.38 18.74
C LYS A 36 -10.34 7.78 19.17
N THR A 37 -9.47 8.40 18.39
CA THR A 37 -8.76 9.62 18.80
C THR A 37 -9.10 10.84 17.94
N GLY A 38 -9.95 10.68 16.93
CA GLY A 38 -10.15 11.69 15.90
C GLY A 38 -8.95 11.78 14.95
N LYS A 39 -8.80 12.92 14.25
CA LYS A 39 -7.75 13.11 13.25
C LYS A 39 -6.35 12.95 13.85
N LEU A 40 -5.50 12.22 13.14
CA LEU A 40 -4.13 11.94 13.56
C LEU A 40 -3.21 13.11 13.22
N GLN A 41 -2.64 13.73 14.24
CA GLN A 41 -1.74 14.88 14.08
C GLN A 41 -0.40 14.47 13.48
N VAL A 42 0.07 15.21 12.47
CA VAL A 42 1.37 15.01 11.83
C VAL A 42 2.05 16.36 11.60
N SER A 43 3.37 16.40 11.84
CA SER A 43 4.22 17.54 11.51
C SER A 43 5.17 17.20 10.37
N ILE A 44 5.46 18.16 9.51
CA ILE A 44 6.48 18.08 8.46
C ILE A 44 7.41 19.28 8.65
N PRO A 45 8.49 19.15 9.43
CA PRO A 45 9.41 20.25 9.64
C PRO A 45 10.21 20.54 8.36
N ALA A 46 10.33 21.83 8.02
CA ALA A 46 11.02 22.29 6.81
C ALA A 46 12.47 21.79 6.69
N ARG A 47 13.12 21.54 7.84
CA ARG A 47 14.49 21.01 7.92
C ARG A 47 14.61 19.58 7.41
N GLU A 48 13.65 18.72 7.76
CA GLU A 48 13.73 17.28 7.45
C GLU A 48 12.97 16.95 6.16
N ARG A 49 12.01 17.78 5.77
CA ARG A 49 11.16 17.59 4.57
C ARG A 49 10.55 16.19 4.51
N ALA A 50 10.16 15.69 5.69
CA ALA A 50 9.57 14.39 5.88
C ALA A 50 8.55 14.46 7.04
N PRO A 51 7.51 13.60 7.02
CA PRO A 51 6.62 13.44 8.16
C PRO A 51 7.40 12.92 9.37
N VAL A 52 7.18 13.55 10.53
CA VAL A 52 7.80 13.15 11.81
C VAL A 52 6.75 12.84 12.86
N GLY A 53 7.18 12.13 13.91
CA GLY A 53 6.33 11.69 15.03
C GLY A 53 5.65 10.35 14.79
N ASP A 54 4.83 9.93 15.76
CA ASP A 54 4.24 8.58 15.82
C ASP A 54 3.34 8.25 14.62
N ASN A 55 2.72 9.29 14.05
CA ASN A 55 1.79 9.17 12.93
C ASN A 55 2.46 9.30 11.55
N ALA A 56 3.78 9.49 11.48
CA ALA A 56 4.51 9.64 10.22
C ALA A 56 4.41 8.40 9.32
N THR A 57 4.74 7.23 9.87
CA THR A 57 4.65 5.96 9.13
C THR A 57 3.20 5.61 8.76
N PRO A 58 2.21 5.74 9.66
CA PRO A 58 0.80 5.63 9.32
C PRO A 58 0.37 6.53 8.16
N LEU A 59 0.78 7.81 8.14
CA LEU A 59 0.46 8.74 7.06
C LEU A 59 1.00 8.25 5.72
N VAL A 60 2.31 7.95 5.66
CA VAL A 60 2.96 7.50 4.42
C VAL A 60 2.33 6.22 3.87
N ASN A 61 1.93 5.30 4.76
CA ASN A 61 1.21 4.09 4.37
C ASN A 61 -0.19 4.40 3.85
N GLN A 62 -0.93 5.31 4.49
CA GLN A 62 -2.27 5.69 4.06
C GLN A 62 -2.23 6.42 2.71
N ILE A 63 -1.28 7.34 2.49
CA ILE A 63 -1.05 7.96 1.18
C ILE A 63 -0.88 6.87 0.12
N GLY A 64 -0.03 5.87 0.39
CA GLY A 64 0.16 4.75 -0.52
C GLY A 64 -1.10 3.90 -0.74
N VAL A 65 -2.03 3.85 0.21
CA VAL A 65 -3.34 3.17 0.03
C VAL A 65 -4.24 4.00 -0.87
N GLU A 66 -4.40 5.30 -0.59
CA GLU A 66 -5.28 6.19 -1.37
C GLU A 66 -4.80 6.35 -2.82
N VAL A 67 -3.48 6.53 -3.02
CA VAL A 67 -2.88 6.60 -4.37
C VAL A 67 -3.19 5.35 -5.17
N ARG A 68 -3.05 4.15 -4.58
CA ARG A 68 -3.32 2.89 -5.29
C ARG A 68 -4.80 2.65 -5.54
N ALA A 69 -5.68 3.26 -4.75
CA ALA A 69 -7.12 3.07 -4.87
C ALA A 69 -7.75 3.97 -5.93
N ALA A 70 -7.12 5.12 -6.22
CA ALA A 70 -7.73 6.16 -7.06
C ALA A 70 -6.87 6.61 -8.25
N ALA A 71 -5.55 6.39 -8.24
CA ALA A 71 -4.71 6.86 -9.34
C ALA A 71 -4.91 5.99 -10.60
N PRO A 72 -5.06 6.62 -11.79
CA PRO A 72 -5.25 5.91 -13.03
C PRO A 72 -3.97 5.17 -13.44
N LEU A 73 -4.17 4.07 -14.15
CA LEU A 73 -3.08 3.26 -14.70
C LEU A 73 -3.00 3.29 -16.21
N GLN A 74 -4.11 3.57 -16.88
CA GLN A 74 -4.19 3.68 -18.33
C GLN A 74 -3.80 5.09 -18.76
N ASP A 75 -2.98 5.19 -19.80
CA ASP A 75 -2.52 6.44 -20.44
C ASP A 75 -1.77 7.45 -19.54
N VAL A 76 -1.55 7.11 -18.27
CA VAL A 76 -0.83 7.92 -17.29
C VAL A 76 0.43 7.20 -16.84
N MET A 77 1.60 7.76 -17.20
CA MET A 77 2.90 7.20 -16.81
C MET A 77 3.43 7.80 -15.51
N TYR A 78 3.25 9.10 -15.32
CA TYR A 78 3.79 9.84 -14.20
C TYR A 78 2.66 10.39 -13.32
N TRP A 79 2.96 10.60 -12.04
CA TRP A 79 2.02 11.24 -11.13
C TRP A 79 1.64 12.64 -11.60
N ASP A 80 2.58 13.36 -12.22
CA ASP A 80 2.36 14.71 -12.73
C ASP A 80 1.34 14.76 -13.87
N ASP A 81 1.16 13.67 -14.63
CA ASP A 81 0.16 13.58 -15.71
C ASP A 81 -1.28 13.32 -15.18
N ILE A 82 -1.44 13.02 -13.89
CA ILE A 82 -2.77 12.82 -13.30
C ILE A 82 -3.49 14.17 -13.21
N ASP A 83 -4.78 14.18 -13.53
CA ASP A 83 -5.62 15.38 -13.40
C ASP A 83 -5.57 15.98 -11.97
N ASP A 84 -5.46 17.31 -11.90
CA ASP A 84 -5.34 18.01 -10.62
C ASP A 84 -6.56 17.83 -9.71
N THR A 85 -7.75 17.65 -10.28
CA THR A 85 -8.98 17.36 -9.51
C THR A 85 -8.85 16.03 -8.81
N LEU A 86 -8.31 15.02 -9.50
CA LEU A 86 -8.09 13.70 -8.93
C LEU A 86 -6.97 13.72 -7.88
N LYS A 87 -5.85 14.43 -8.15
CA LYS A 87 -4.78 14.64 -7.16
C LYS A 87 -5.34 15.27 -5.88
N LYS A 88 -6.14 16.34 -6.00
CA LYS A 88 -6.80 17.00 -4.87
C LYS A 88 -7.74 16.05 -4.12
N SER A 89 -8.54 15.25 -4.84
CA SER A 89 -9.40 14.24 -4.22
C SER A 89 -8.60 13.21 -3.43
N ILE A 90 -7.47 12.73 -3.96
CA ILE A 90 -6.60 11.78 -3.25
C ILE A 90 -6.01 12.41 -1.99
N ILE A 91 -5.54 13.65 -2.11
CA ILE A 91 -4.99 14.42 -0.99
C ILE A 91 -6.03 14.62 0.10
N GLN A 92 -7.25 15.00 -0.28
CA GLN A 92 -8.35 15.23 0.65
C GLN A 92 -8.64 13.97 1.48
N ARG A 93 -8.72 12.79 0.84
CA ARG A 93 -9.04 11.51 1.52
C ARG A 93 -8.13 11.15 2.69
N PHE A 94 -6.83 11.48 2.61
CA PHE A 94 -5.94 11.28 3.77
C PHE A 94 -5.91 12.49 4.71
N ARG A 95 -6.17 13.72 4.24
CA ARG A 95 -6.37 14.90 5.12
C ARG A 95 -7.66 14.82 5.96
N ASP A 96 -8.65 14.05 5.54
CA ASP A 96 -9.82 13.74 6.37
C ASP A 96 -9.45 12.87 7.58
N LYS A 97 -8.38 12.08 7.48
CA LYS A 97 -7.89 11.16 8.52
C LYS A 97 -6.73 11.73 9.33
N PHE A 98 -5.94 12.61 8.73
CA PHE A 98 -4.73 13.20 9.31
C PHE A 98 -4.82 14.72 9.31
N GLU A 99 -4.47 15.34 10.43
CA GLU A 99 -4.31 16.79 10.53
C GLU A 99 -2.83 17.11 10.31
N ILE A 100 -2.52 17.73 9.18
CA ILE A 100 -1.14 18.07 8.79
C ILE A 100 -0.91 19.54 9.13
N LYS A 101 0.01 19.80 10.07
CA LYS A 101 0.31 21.16 10.51
C LYS A 101 0.80 22.02 9.34
N ASN A 102 0.26 23.24 9.24
CA ASN A 102 0.62 24.27 8.26
C ASN A 102 0.47 23.82 6.79
N TYR A 103 -0.40 22.86 6.49
CA TYR A 103 -0.51 22.34 5.12
C TYR A 103 -0.89 23.41 4.10
N ASP A 104 -1.89 24.26 4.40
CA ASP A 104 -2.38 25.26 3.44
C ASP A 104 -1.46 26.49 3.35
N GLU A 105 -0.69 26.75 4.42
CA GLU A 105 0.19 27.93 4.56
C GLU A 105 1.62 27.65 4.05
N ASP A 106 2.11 26.42 4.20
CA ASP A 106 3.51 26.07 3.94
C ASP A 106 3.65 25.30 2.61
N GLU A 107 4.32 25.94 1.64
CA GLU A 107 4.62 25.32 0.36
C GLU A 107 5.54 24.09 0.48
N VAL A 108 6.49 24.09 1.41
CA VAL A 108 7.41 22.98 1.63
C VAL A 108 6.64 21.75 2.11
N VAL A 109 5.63 21.95 2.95
CA VAL A 109 4.74 20.87 3.40
C VAL A 109 3.96 20.29 2.22
N ARG A 110 3.37 21.13 1.37
CA ARG A 110 2.65 20.68 0.16
C ARG A 110 3.56 19.92 -0.80
N GLN A 111 4.74 20.47 -1.09
CA GLN A 111 5.74 19.82 -1.94
C GLN A 111 6.19 18.46 -1.38
N THR A 112 6.38 18.36 -0.06
CA THR A 112 6.75 17.11 0.61
C THR A 112 5.67 16.05 0.44
N ILE A 113 4.40 16.42 0.67
CA ILE A 113 3.26 15.51 0.49
C ILE A 113 3.14 15.07 -0.98
N THR A 114 3.22 16.01 -1.93
CA THR A 114 3.22 15.71 -3.36
C THR A 114 4.35 14.75 -3.72
N LYS A 115 5.55 14.97 -3.17
CA LYS A 115 6.71 14.08 -3.40
C LYS A 115 6.45 12.66 -2.90
N ILE A 116 5.83 12.51 -1.73
CA ILE A 116 5.47 11.19 -1.20
C ILE A 116 4.44 10.52 -2.10
N CYS A 117 3.42 11.24 -2.59
CA CYS A 117 2.45 10.71 -3.55
C CYS A 117 3.13 10.21 -4.84
N GLN A 118 3.98 11.06 -5.44
CA GLN A 118 4.78 10.71 -6.63
C GLN A 118 5.60 9.44 -6.41
N LEU A 119 6.34 9.36 -5.29
CA LEU A 119 7.17 8.20 -4.97
C LEU A 119 6.34 6.92 -4.79
N ARG A 120 5.17 7.02 -4.13
CA ARG A 120 4.27 5.87 -3.92
C ARG A 120 3.64 5.40 -5.23
N TYR A 121 3.27 6.32 -6.12
CA TYR A 121 2.78 5.98 -7.45
C TYR A 121 3.86 5.28 -8.29
N LYS A 122 5.08 5.85 -8.33
CA LYS A 122 6.23 5.27 -9.05
C LYS A 122 6.59 3.87 -8.54
N ASP A 123 6.70 3.70 -7.22
CA ASP A 123 7.00 2.40 -6.61
C ASP A 123 5.89 1.37 -6.92
N TRP A 124 4.63 1.78 -6.89
CA TRP A 124 3.52 0.91 -7.26
C TRP A 124 3.61 0.46 -8.73
N ARG A 125 3.79 1.38 -9.68
CA ARG A 125 3.97 1.03 -11.10
C ARG A 125 5.17 0.13 -11.34
N SER A 126 6.30 0.42 -10.68
CA SER A 126 7.51 -0.41 -10.78
C SER A 126 7.25 -1.85 -10.31
N ARG A 127 6.56 -2.02 -9.18
CA ARG A 127 6.18 -3.35 -8.67
C ARG A 127 5.19 -4.06 -9.59
N MET A 128 4.27 -3.33 -10.21
CA MET A 128 3.36 -3.89 -11.23
C MET A 128 4.14 -4.40 -12.44
N HIS A 129 5.02 -3.57 -12.99
CA HIS A 129 5.85 -3.95 -14.14
C HIS A 129 6.69 -5.19 -13.83
N ALA A 130 7.34 -5.24 -12.66
CA ALA A 130 8.11 -6.40 -12.23
C ALA A 130 7.24 -7.67 -12.09
N HIS A 131 6.03 -7.53 -11.57
CA HIS A 131 5.09 -8.65 -11.43
C HIS A 131 4.69 -9.23 -12.79
N TYR A 132 4.23 -8.40 -13.72
CA TYR A 132 3.82 -8.85 -15.05
C TYR A 132 4.99 -9.38 -15.87
N LYS A 133 6.17 -8.75 -15.78
CA LYS A 133 7.39 -9.26 -16.42
C LYS A 133 7.76 -10.66 -15.90
N LYS A 134 7.56 -10.92 -14.61
CA LYS A 134 7.76 -12.25 -14.02
C LYS A 134 6.75 -13.26 -14.55
N LEU A 135 5.46 -12.92 -14.60
CA LEU A 135 4.43 -13.80 -15.15
C LEU A 135 4.72 -14.20 -16.60
N LEU A 136 5.12 -13.23 -17.43
CA LEU A 136 5.54 -13.48 -18.82
C LEU A 136 6.75 -14.43 -18.89
N LYS A 137 7.75 -14.24 -18.02
CA LYS A 137 8.92 -15.14 -17.95
C LYS A 137 8.52 -16.56 -17.54
N ASP A 138 7.56 -16.70 -16.64
CA ASP A 138 7.08 -17.98 -16.13
C ASP A 138 6.06 -18.64 -17.09
N GLY A 139 5.78 -18.04 -18.26
CA GLY A 139 4.82 -18.56 -19.24
C GLY A 139 3.34 -18.41 -18.82
N ILE A 140 3.07 -17.63 -17.77
CA ILE A 140 1.74 -17.45 -17.20
C ILE A 140 1.07 -16.25 -17.87
N ASN A 141 -0.17 -16.41 -18.34
CA ASN A 141 -0.92 -15.33 -18.96
C ASN A 141 -1.19 -14.19 -17.93
N PRO A 142 -0.66 -12.97 -18.14
CA PRO A 142 -0.80 -11.85 -17.21
C PRO A 142 -2.23 -11.33 -17.11
N ARG A 143 -3.07 -11.54 -18.13
CA ARG A 143 -4.49 -11.15 -18.09
C ARG A 143 -5.32 -12.01 -17.15
N SER A 144 -4.88 -13.25 -16.88
CA SER A 144 -5.53 -14.14 -15.90
C SER A 144 -5.03 -13.93 -14.48
N ASN A 145 -4.00 -13.08 -14.29
CA ASN A 145 -3.37 -12.80 -12.99
C ASN A 145 -3.22 -11.28 -12.80
N SER A 146 -4.34 -10.60 -12.53
CA SER A 146 -4.38 -9.16 -12.30
C SER A 146 -3.52 -8.76 -11.09
N TYR A 147 -2.81 -7.65 -11.19
CA TYR A 147 -2.03 -7.14 -10.07
C TYR A 147 -2.97 -6.73 -8.93
N LYS A 148 -2.77 -7.30 -7.74
CA LYS A 148 -3.66 -7.14 -6.58
C LYS A 148 -3.94 -5.65 -6.26
N GLY A 149 -5.20 -5.25 -6.41
CA GLY A 149 -5.68 -3.87 -6.21
C GLY A 149 -5.96 -3.10 -7.52
N VAL A 150 -5.82 -3.75 -8.67
CA VAL A 150 -6.24 -3.26 -9.98
C VAL A 150 -7.38 -4.16 -10.44
N SER A 151 -8.61 -3.64 -10.45
CA SER A 151 -9.73 -4.28 -11.13
C SER A 151 -9.61 -3.96 -12.62
N GLN A 152 -9.92 -4.93 -13.48
CA GLN A 152 -9.81 -4.80 -14.93
C GLN A 152 -11.09 -4.20 -15.56
N GLU A 153 -11.85 -3.45 -14.78
CA GLU A 153 -13.12 -2.83 -15.16
C GLU A 153 -13.01 -1.33 -14.91
N ASP A 154 -12.54 -0.60 -15.93
CA ASP A 154 -13.13 0.63 -16.45
C ASP A 154 -12.77 0.73 -17.94
#